data_AF-A0A2E5SFM6-F1
#
_entry.id   AF-A0A2E5SFM6-F1
#
_cell.length_a   1.000
_cell.length_b   1.000
_cell.length_c   1.000
_cell.angle_alpha   90.00
_cell.angle_beta   90.00
_cell.angle_gamma   90.00
#
_symmetry.space_group_name_H-M   'P 1'
#
loop_
_entity.id
_entity.type
_entity.pdbx_description
1 polymer ?
#
loop_
_entity_poly.entity_id
_entity_poly.type
_entity_poly.pdbx_seq_one_letter_code
_entity_poly.pdbx_strand_id
1 'polypeptide(L)' 'MPKPDTNFQKAMSAAYTLLGSILVLSGLGYYLSHKYNNIAWLIIFSILGIIVGMYELYKQIK' A
#
# COMPACT_ATOMS: atom_id res chain seq x y z
N MET A 1 3.65 -3.16 35.09
CA MET A 1 3.45 -2.67 33.71
C MET A 1 3.15 -3.87 32.82
N PRO A 2 2.00 -3.92 32.12
CA PRO A 2 1.75 -4.94 31.11
C PRO A 2 2.80 -4.81 30.01
N LYS A 3 3.36 -5.93 29.54
CA LYS A 3 4.35 -5.93 28.45
C LYS A 3 3.64 -5.50 27.17
N PRO A 4 4.17 -4.52 26.41
CA PRO A 4 3.58 -4.14 25.14
C PRO A 4 3.55 -5.35 24.23
N ASP A 5 2.36 -5.67 23.76
CA ASP A 5 2.04 -6.79 22.90
C ASP A 5 2.66 -6.55 21.52
N THR A 6 3.88 -7.08 21.36
CA THR A 6 4.74 -6.99 20.18
C THR A 6 4.07 -7.41 18.87
N ASN A 7 3.03 -8.25 18.95
CA ASN A 7 2.23 -8.66 17.81
C ASN A 7 1.39 -7.51 17.23
N PHE A 8 0.83 -6.65 18.07
CA PHE A 8 0.05 -5.49 17.62
C PHE A 8 0.95 -4.43 16.99
N GLN A 9 2.14 -4.18 17.55
CA GLN A 9 3.13 -3.30 16.92
C GLN A 9 3.59 -3.80 15.55
N LYS A 10 3.85 -5.10 15.41
CA LYS A 10 4.17 -5.71 14.11
C LYS A 10 3.01 -5.56 13.11
N ALA A 11 1.78 -5.84 13.54
CA ALA A 11 0.60 -5.70 12.69
C ALA A 11 0.38 -4.24 12.25
N MET A 12 0.59 -3.27 13.16
CA MET A 12 0.53 -1.85 12.84
C MET A 12 1.60 -1.45 11.83
N SER A 13 2.86 -1.82 12.06
CA SER A 13 3.96 -1.48 11.14
C SER A 13 3.72 -2.03 9.73
N ALA A 14 3.20 -3.26 9.66
CA ALA A 14 2.81 -3.89 8.41
C ALA A 14 1.66 -3.12 7.72
N ALA A 15 0.61 -2.78 8.47
CA ALA A 15 -0.53 -2.01 7.95
C ALA A 15 -0.12 -0.61 7.45
N TYR A 16 0.78 0.09 8.15
CA TYR A 16 1.30 1.38 7.71
C TYR A 16 2.12 1.26 6.42
N THR A 17 2.90 0.19 6.27
CA THR A 17 3.64 -0.06 5.02
C THR A 17 2.69 -0.34 3.86
N LEU A 18 1.66 -1.16 4.06
CA LEU A 18 0.64 -1.41 3.05
C LEU A 18 -0.07 -0.11 2.65
N LEU A 19 -0.53 0.68 3.64
CA LEU A 19 -1.20 1.94 3.41
C LEU A 19 -0.32 2.94 2.66
N GLY A 20 0.96 3.04 3.02
CA GLY A 20 1.94 3.88 2.34
C GLY A 20 2.08 3.48 0.86
N SER A 21 2.29 2.20 0.59
CA SER A 21 2.44 1.68 -0.77
C SER A 21 1.20 1.91 -1.64
N ILE A 22 0.00 1.68 -1.08
CA ILE A 22 -1.26 1.92 -1.80
C ILE A 22 -1.45 3.41 -2.06
N LEU A 23 -1.26 4.28 -1.05
CA LEU A 23 -1.41 5.73 -1.22
C LEU A 23 -0.44 6.31 -2.25
N VAL A 24 0.82 5.87 -2.24
CA VAL A 24 1.84 6.34 -3.18
C VAL A 24 1.52 5.87 -4.59
N LEU A 25 1.23 4.58 -4.81
CA LEU A 25 0.92 4.07 -6.15
C LEU A 25 -0.43 4.58 -6.67
N SER A 26 -1.48 4.60 -5.86
CA SER A 26 -2.78 5.14 -6.27
C SER A 26 -2.73 6.65 -6.51
N GLY A 27 -1.95 7.40 -5.71
CA GLY A 27 -1.73 8.84 -5.93
C GLY A 27 -1.01 9.14 -7.23
N LEU A 28 0.06 8.40 -7.54
CA LEU A 28 0.77 8.47 -8.82
C LEU A 28 -0.15 8.07 -9.99
N GLY A 29 -0.96 7.02 -9.80
CA GLY A 29 -1.95 6.56 -10.76
C GLY A 29 -3.03 7.60 -11.06
N TYR A 30 -3.51 8.31 -10.03
CA TYR A 30 -4.46 9.40 -10.17
C TYR A 30 -3.86 10.57 -10.97
N TYR A 31 -2.63 10.97 -10.63
CA TYR A 31 -1.94 12.05 -11.34
C TYR A 31 -1.72 11.73 -12.83
N LEU A 32 -1.28 10.51 -13.15
CA LEU A 32 -1.16 10.07 -14.54
C LEU A 32 -2.52 9.96 -15.23
N SER A 33 -3.52 9.39 -14.57
CA SER A 33 -4.86 9.26 -15.13
C SER A 33 -5.48 10.61 -15.47
N HIS A 34 -5.29 11.61 -14.62
CA HIS A 34 -5.73 12.98 -14.88
C HIS A 34 -5.02 13.59 -16.10
N LYS A 35 -3.72 13.31 -16.27
CA LYS A 35 -2.93 13.82 -17.41
C LYS A 35 -3.31 13.16 -18.75
N TYR A 36 -3.64 11.88 -18.74
CA TYR A 36 -4.03 11.12 -19.95
C TYR A 36 -5.55 11.10 -20.19
N ASN A 37 -6.34 11.72 -19.30
CA ASN A 37 -7.81 11.72 -19.29
C ASN A 37 -8.42 10.31 -19.43
N ASN A 38 -7.71 9.31 -18.90
CA ASN A 38 -8.02 7.91 -19.13
C ASN A 38 -8.03 7.17 -17.79
N ILE A 39 -9.22 6.74 -17.37
CA ILE A 39 -9.48 6.11 -16.06
C ILE A 39 -8.78 4.74 -15.94
N ALA A 40 -8.46 4.10 -17.06
CA ALA A 40 -7.72 2.85 -17.10
C ALA A 40 -6.35 2.94 -16.38
N TRP A 41 -5.67 4.09 -16.47
CA TRP A 41 -4.38 4.30 -15.78
C TRP A 41 -4.53 4.30 -14.26
N LEU A 42 -5.60 4.87 -13.73
CA LEU A 42 -5.88 4.88 -12.29
C LEU A 42 -6.17 3.46 -11.80
N ILE A 43 -7.00 2.71 -12.53
CA ILE A 43 -7.36 1.34 -12.18
C ILE A 43 -6.13 0.43 -12.18
N ILE A 44 -5.29 0.52 -13.21
CA ILE A 44 -4.04 -0.26 -13.32
C ILE A 44 -3.09 0.05 -12.17
N PHE A 45 -2.90 1.33 -11.84
CA PHE A 45 -2.02 1.73 -10.73
C PHE A 45 -2.57 1.37 -9.36
N SER A 46 -3.88 1.43 -9.15
CA SER A 46 -4.50 0.94 -7.91
C SER A 46 -4.33 -0.57 -7.75
N ILE A 47 -4.53 -1.35 -8.82
CA ILE A 47 -4.31 -2.81 -8.77
C ILE A 47 -2.84 -3.12 -8.49
N LEU A 48 -1.92 -2.44 -9.18
CA LEU A 48 -0.48 -2.56 -8.92
C LEU A 48 -0.12 -2.14 -7.48
N GLY A 49 -0.73 -1.08 -6.96
CA GLY A 49 -0.55 -0.61 -5.59
C GLY A 49 -0.93 -1.65 -4.55
N ILE A 50 -2.06 -2.34 -4.76
CA ILE A 50 -2.51 -3.44 -3.91
C ILE A 50 -1.53 -4.62 -4.01
N ILE A 51 -1.12 -5.02 -5.20
CA ILE A 51 -0.18 -6.14 -5.41
C ILE A 51 1.17 -5.85 -4.76
N VAL A 52 1.72 -4.66 -4.97
CA VAL A 52 3.01 -4.23 -4.38
C VAL A 52 2.89 -4.12 -2.87
N GLY A 53 1.80 -3.55 -2.35
CA GLY A 53 1.54 -3.48 -0.91
C GLY A 53 1.45 -4.87 -0.27
N MET A 54 0.74 -5.80 -0.91
CA MET A 54 0.67 -7.19 -0.45
C MET A 54 2.02 -7.92 -0.53
N TYR A 55 2.83 -7.63 -1.55
CA TYR A 55 4.15 -8.22 -1.70
C TYR A 55 5.13 -7.73 -0.62
N GLU A 56 5.13 -6.42 -0.34
CA GLU A 56 5.88 -5.80 0.75
C GLU A 56 5.46 -6.36 2.12
N LEU A 57 4.15 -6.52 2.36
CA LEU A 57 3.62 -7.18 3.55
C LEU A 57 4.15 -8.60 3.71
N TYR A 58 4.06 -9.40 2.65
CA TYR A 58 4.55 -10.77 2.67
C TYR A 58 6.05 -10.84 2.98
N LYS A 59 6.83 -9.90 2.43
CA LYS A 59 8.26 -9.78 2.69
C LYS A 59 8.60 -9.31 4.10
N GLN A 60 7.74 -8.51 4.75
CA GLN A 60 7.92 -8.11 6.15
C GLN A 60 7.54 -9.20 7.15
N ILE A 61 6.59 -10.06 6.78
CA ILE A 61 6.11 -11.14 7.63
C ILE A 61 7.05 -12.37 7.56
N LYS A 62 7.70 -12.61 6.41
CA LYS A 62 8.65 -13.70 6.19
C LYS A 62 10.06 -13.36 6.66
#